data_AF-A0A1V1SW54-F1
#
_entry.id   AF-A0A1V1SW54-F1
#
_cell.length_a   1.000
_cell.length_b   1.000
_cell.length_c   1.000
_cell.angle_alpha   90.00
_cell.angle_beta   90.00
_cell.angle_gamma   90.00
#
_symmetry.space_group_name_H-M   'P 1'
#
loop_
_entity.id
_entity.type
_entity.pdbx_description
1 polymer ?
#
loop_
_entity_poly.entity_id
_entity_poly.type
_entity_poly.pdbx_seq_one_letter_code
_entity_poly.pdbx_strand_id
1 'polypeptide(L)'
;MDNAPRRSPRKHGGDNNNNNRTVQDAAISLPDLSATPRAKRILPARTYYHTLRDGDGDGDGNDNDSANSLQRNPLSSHSTRSISHTSSRSTRSTSPVKRAQDLRKLQKPVHFIHQSPRDLAATIGAVNKRSLDLFKRINSKITTRRGILPLQLRDILLPELGYGLEENDDEDVSHMFSDRAQPITDDGSHNGGQRLKDRRRHILVAAYNQRDVPEDQVLHQFDLLDELETLLDIVTRTKEFKAVLRSEAAWNEHIHGRVLALALAEYPEVRAENVTRANIAKPFQPLARPELDLEVPLSTKMIDYALLLDPVDELSGHIRDFVARLQLQTFNQSNYEPLRTAPSGVFVETKVETKRYPEARAQLGIWLATWFGRVSEFHSTSDLVVPVLIATAEAWELWFAIDRRDYFDVCGPLVIGSTDDLQSIYLLRYCLSCLGGWMSTDFRCWVKVCVGT
;
A
#
# COMPACT_ATOMS: atom_id res chain seq x y z
N MET A 1 36.19 42.50 54.37
CA MET A 1 37.26 42.86 53.43
C MET A 1 36.65 42.71 52.04
N ASP A 2 35.71 43.58 51.67
CA ASP A 2 35.91 44.93 51.10
C ASP A 2 36.37 44.81 49.64
N ASN A 3 35.82 45.46 48.63
CA ASN A 3 35.01 46.68 48.57
C ASN A 3 34.30 46.72 47.20
N ALA A 4 33.11 47.32 47.16
CA ALA A 4 32.47 47.82 45.92
C ALA A 4 33.11 49.20 45.54
N PRO A 5 32.55 50.13 44.72
CA PRO A 5 31.34 50.11 43.86
C PRO A 5 31.38 50.98 42.54
N ARG A 6 30.23 51.06 41.85
CA ARG A 6 29.59 52.25 41.17
C ARG A 6 30.15 52.73 39.81
N ARG A 7 29.34 53.11 38.79
CA ARG A 7 28.28 54.15 38.78
C ARG A 7 27.38 54.09 37.50
N SER A 8 26.08 54.37 37.69
CA SER A 8 24.97 54.65 36.74
C SER A 8 25.01 56.14 36.24
N PRO A 9 23.96 56.83 35.65
CA PRO A 9 22.51 56.50 35.47
C PRO A 9 21.68 57.13 34.28
N ARG A 10 20.36 56.79 34.26
CA ARG A 10 19.14 57.63 33.94
C ARG A 10 18.77 57.89 32.46
N LYS A 11 17.50 57.97 31.98
CA LYS A 11 16.11 58.26 32.47
C LYS A 11 15.09 57.42 31.64
N HIS A 12 13.93 56.89 32.06
CA HIS A 12 12.65 57.37 32.68
C HIS A 12 11.61 58.06 31.76
N GLY A 13 10.39 57.49 31.74
CA GLY A 13 9.08 58.06 31.28
C GLY A 13 8.53 57.33 30.04
N GLY A 14 7.49 56.48 30.08
CA GLY A 14 6.07 56.77 30.38
C GLY A 14 5.38 57.27 29.10
N ASP A 15 4.20 56.86 28.63
CA ASP A 15 3.08 56.09 29.16
C ASP A 15 2.10 55.83 27.99
N ASN A 16 1.36 54.72 28.05
CA ASN A 16 -0.04 54.50 27.62
C ASN A 16 -0.65 54.84 26.22
N ASN A 17 -1.40 53.82 25.77
CA ASN A 17 -2.78 53.80 25.23
C ASN A 17 -3.10 53.89 23.71
N ASN A 18 -3.61 52.74 23.23
CA ASN A 18 -4.95 52.49 22.65
C ASN A 18 -5.45 53.13 21.34
N ASN A 19 -6.14 52.23 20.62
CA ASN A 19 -7.33 52.39 19.77
C ASN A 19 -7.20 52.64 18.26
N ASN A 20 -7.50 51.56 17.53
CA ASN A 20 -8.59 51.43 16.54
C ASN A 20 -9.16 52.74 15.94
N ARG A 21 -9.03 52.86 14.61
CA ARG A 21 -10.01 53.56 13.76
C ARG A 21 -10.07 52.93 12.37
N THR A 22 -11.28 52.50 12.05
CA THR A 22 -11.81 52.08 10.75
C THR A 22 -11.95 53.29 9.80
N VAL A 23 -12.03 53.01 8.49
CA VAL A 23 -12.96 53.59 7.48
C VAL A 23 -12.31 54.03 6.15
N GLN A 24 -12.74 53.33 5.08
CA GLN A 24 -13.03 53.71 3.68
C GLN A 24 -11.97 53.73 2.55
N ASP A 25 -12.32 52.90 1.55
CA ASP A 25 -12.43 53.16 0.10
C ASP A 25 -11.21 53.59 -0.72
N ALA A 26 -10.83 52.71 -1.67
CA ALA A 26 -10.82 53.05 -3.10
C ALA A 26 -10.54 51.81 -3.96
N ALA A 27 -11.52 51.43 -4.76
CA ALA A 27 -11.34 50.53 -5.90
C ALA A 27 -10.47 51.22 -6.96
N ILE A 28 -9.44 50.53 -7.46
CA ILE A 28 -8.76 50.88 -8.71
C ILE A 28 -8.71 49.64 -9.60
N SER A 29 -9.35 49.81 -10.76
CA SER A 29 -9.50 48.88 -11.87
C SER A 29 -8.16 48.42 -12.46
N LEU A 30 -8.08 47.12 -12.75
CA LEU A 30 -7.06 46.51 -13.60
C LEU A 30 -7.44 46.68 -15.09
N PRO A 31 -6.51 47.05 -15.98
CA PRO A 31 -6.72 46.96 -17.42
C PRO A 31 -6.36 45.57 -17.98
N ASP A 32 -7.22 45.15 -18.91
CA ASP A 32 -7.15 43.97 -19.77
C ASP A 32 -6.17 44.18 -20.95
N LEU A 33 -5.32 43.19 -21.22
CA LEU A 33 -4.60 42.98 -22.48
C LEU A 33 -4.46 41.47 -22.77
N SER A 34 -5.52 40.89 -23.35
CA SER A 34 -5.54 40.04 -24.56
C SER A 34 -4.36 39.10 -24.91
N ALA A 35 -4.70 37.79 -24.96
CA ALA A 35 -4.47 36.78 -26.05
C ALA A 35 -3.04 36.54 -26.60
N THR A 36 -2.49 35.34 -26.88
CA THR A 36 -2.84 33.89 -27.09
C THR A 36 -1.49 33.13 -27.34
N PRO A 37 -1.35 31.80 -27.63
CA PRO A 37 -2.33 30.73 -27.87
C PRO A 37 -2.10 29.39 -27.13
N ARG A 38 -3.20 28.63 -27.07
CA ARG A 38 -3.38 27.29 -26.51
C ARG A 38 -3.03 26.22 -27.55
N ALA A 39 -2.25 25.20 -27.18
CA ALA A 39 -1.90 24.09 -28.07
C ALA A 39 -3.11 23.16 -28.35
N LYS A 40 -3.27 22.78 -29.62
CA LYS A 40 -4.36 21.93 -30.13
C LYS A 40 -4.13 20.46 -29.77
N ARG A 41 -5.16 19.84 -29.19
CA ARG A 41 -5.32 18.41 -28.93
C ARG A 41 -5.74 17.72 -30.24
N ILE A 42 -4.88 16.85 -30.78
CA ILE A 42 -5.20 15.98 -31.92
C ILE A 42 -5.87 14.71 -31.39
N LEU A 43 -7.11 14.47 -31.81
CA LEU A 43 -7.86 13.24 -31.59
C LEU A 43 -7.64 12.32 -32.82
N PRO A 44 -7.34 11.02 -32.67
CA PRO A 44 -7.38 10.10 -33.78
C PRO A 44 -8.84 9.78 -34.15
N ALA A 45 -9.11 9.87 -35.46
CA ALA A 45 -10.42 9.73 -36.07
C ALA A 45 -10.99 8.31 -35.98
N ARG A 46 -12.27 8.22 -35.64
CA ARG A 46 -13.15 7.07 -35.90
C ARG A 46 -13.43 7.02 -37.40
N THR A 47 -13.02 5.96 -38.08
CA THR A 47 -13.50 5.67 -39.44
C THR A 47 -14.66 4.68 -39.33
N TYR A 48 -15.88 5.21 -39.48
CA TYR A 48 -17.06 4.42 -39.81
C TYR A 48 -17.02 4.10 -41.31
N TYR A 49 -17.11 2.83 -41.68
CA TYR A 49 -17.52 2.44 -43.02
C TYR A 49 -18.96 1.94 -42.95
N HIS A 50 -19.85 2.74 -43.54
CA HIS A 50 -21.15 2.28 -44.05
C HIS A 50 -21.06 2.33 -45.57
N THR A 51 -21.22 1.18 -46.22
CA THR A 51 -21.83 1.13 -47.55
C THR A 51 -22.90 0.05 -47.55
N LEU A 52 -24.07 0.49 -47.97
CA LEU A 52 -25.34 -0.21 -48.07
C LEU A 52 -25.34 -1.21 -49.25
N ARG A 53 -26.23 -2.23 -49.13
CA ARG A 53 -27.19 -2.67 -50.17
C ARG A 53 -26.63 -3.52 -51.34
N ASP A 54 -27.24 -4.56 -51.92
CA ASP A 54 -28.54 -5.30 -51.86
C ASP A 54 -28.18 -6.81 -51.65
N GLY A 55 -29.00 -7.72 -51.12
CA GLY A 55 -30.28 -8.23 -51.64
C GLY A 55 -30.19 -9.77 -51.74
N ASP A 56 -31.15 -10.45 -51.10
CA ASP A 56 -31.78 -11.75 -51.39
C ASP A 56 -30.93 -12.99 -51.77
N GLY A 57 -31.21 -14.12 -51.08
CA GLY A 57 -30.91 -15.44 -51.63
C GLY A 57 -30.78 -16.56 -50.59
N ASP A 58 -31.90 -17.23 -50.31
CA ASP A 58 -31.98 -18.55 -49.68
C ASP A 58 -31.11 -19.60 -50.39
N GLY A 59 -30.62 -20.61 -49.67
CA GLY A 59 -29.96 -21.76 -50.30
C GLY A 59 -29.31 -22.75 -49.35
N ASP A 60 -30.12 -23.68 -48.85
CA ASP A 60 -29.72 -25.01 -48.35
C ASP A 60 -28.83 -25.80 -49.33
N GLY A 61 -28.09 -26.79 -48.83
CA GLY A 61 -27.53 -27.90 -49.62
C GLY A 61 -26.01 -27.96 -49.53
N ASN A 62 -25.41 -28.64 -48.55
CA ASN A 62 -25.29 -30.09 -48.43
C ASN A 62 -24.27 -30.72 -49.40
N ASP A 63 -23.32 -31.40 -48.77
CA ASP A 63 -22.65 -32.63 -49.18
C ASP A 63 -21.69 -32.69 -50.38
N ASN A 64 -20.48 -33.10 -49.96
CA ASN A 64 -19.74 -34.26 -50.44
C ASN A 64 -18.90 -34.16 -51.70
N ASP A 65 -17.68 -34.65 -51.47
CA ASP A 65 -17.01 -35.64 -52.30
C ASP A 65 -16.61 -35.21 -53.71
N SER A 66 -15.48 -35.63 -54.23
CA SER A 66 -14.34 -36.34 -53.72
C SER A 66 -13.39 -36.31 -54.91
N ALA A 67 -12.11 -36.43 -54.59
CA ALA A 67 -11.13 -37.13 -55.40
C ALA A 67 -10.74 -36.55 -56.77
N ASN A 68 -9.40 -36.54 -56.89
CA ASN A 68 -8.66 -36.90 -58.09
C ASN A 68 -8.62 -35.86 -59.21
N SER A 69 -7.49 -35.61 -59.85
CA SER A 69 -6.15 -36.13 -59.70
C SER A 69 -5.27 -35.38 -60.69
N LEU A 70 -4.00 -35.28 -60.33
CA LEU A 70 -2.85 -35.33 -61.25
C LEU A 70 -2.57 -34.13 -62.17
N GLN A 71 -1.44 -33.51 -61.84
CA GLN A 71 -0.30 -33.28 -62.73
C GLN A 71 -0.51 -32.30 -63.90
N ARG A 72 0.19 -31.16 -63.81
CA ARG A 72 1.44 -30.92 -64.55
C ARG A 72 2.04 -29.56 -64.18
N ASN A 73 3.21 -29.59 -63.54
CA ASN A 73 4.27 -28.58 -63.75
C ASN A 73 4.73 -28.67 -65.22
N PRO A 74 5.29 -27.63 -65.88
CA PRO A 74 6.41 -26.85 -65.30
C PRO A 74 6.60 -25.37 -65.77
N LEU A 75 7.50 -24.67 -65.04
CA LEU A 75 8.50 -23.64 -65.47
C LEU A 75 8.02 -22.44 -66.32
N SER A 76 8.50 -21.20 -66.21
CA SER A 76 9.23 -20.36 -65.25
C SER A 76 9.49 -19.03 -66.00
N SER A 77 9.42 -17.88 -65.31
CA SER A 77 9.84 -16.51 -65.69
C SER A 77 8.65 -15.52 -65.59
N HIS A 78 8.71 -14.33 -64.99
CA HIS A 78 9.80 -13.44 -64.61
C HIS A 78 9.50 -12.73 -63.27
N SER A 79 10.56 -12.42 -62.54
CA SER A 79 10.58 -11.64 -61.31
C SER A 79 10.11 -10.19 -61.48
N THR A 80 9.32 -9.72 -60.51
CA THR A 80 9.43 -8.34 -60.00
C THR A 80 9.37 -8.36 -58.47
N ARG A 81 10.48 -7.96 -57.87
CA ARG A 81 10.69 -7.78 -56.42
C ARG A 81 9.72 -6.71 -55.90
N SER A 82 9.03 -7.02 -54.81
CA SER A 82 8.48 -6.01 -53.90
C SER A 82 8.85 -6.39 -52.46
N ILE A 83 9.38 -5.38 -51.77
CA ILE A 83 10.10 -5.44 -50.51
C ILE A 83 9.17 -5.85 -49.36
N SER A 84 9.44 -7.00 -48.74
CA SER A 84 8.80 -7.41 -47.50
C SER A 84 9.44 -6.69 -46.32
N HIS A 85 8.75 -5.71 -45.75
CA HIS A 85 9.01 -5.26 -44.38
C HIS A 85 8.60 -6.37 -43.42
N THR A 86 9.57 -7.18 -42.99
CA THR A 86 9.39 -8.09 -41.86
C THR A 86 9.24 -7.25 -40.60
N SER A 87 8.03 -7.25 -40.05
CA SER A 87 7.76 -6.77 -38.71
C SER A 87 8.65 -7.56 -37.74
N SER A 88 9.58 -6.86 -37.11
CA SER A 88 10.31 -7.38 -35.96
C SER A 88 9.29 -7.71 -34.89
N ARG A 89 8.93 -8.99 -34.78
CA ARG A 89 8.28 -9.56 -33.60
C ARG A 89 9.16 -9.17 -32.42
N SER A 90 8.72 -8.19 -31.63
CA SER A 90 9.37 -7.88 -30.37
C SER A 90 9.28 -9.14 -29.51
N THR A 91 10.43 -9.77 -29.31
CA THR A 91 10.59 -10.82 -28.33
C THR A 91 10.33 -10.16 -26.98
N ARG A 92 9.15 -10.41 -26.43
CA ARG A 92 8.79 -10.07 -25.05
C ARG A 92 9.94 -10.53 -24.16
N SER A 93 10.61 -9.58 -23.50
CA SER A 93 11.75 -9.86 -22.63
C SER A 93 11.36 -10.93 -21.61
N THR A 94 12.02 -12.09 -21.69
CA THR A 94 11.83 -13.16 -20.73
C THR A 94 12.74 -12.86 -19.55
N SER A 95 12.18 -12.21 -18.53
CA SER A 95 12.91 -11.97 -17.27
C SER A 95 13.28 -13.33 -16.63
N PRO A 96 14.53 -13.51 -16.16
CA PRO A 96 15.10 -14.80 -15.73
C PRO A 96 14.60 -15.30 -14.38
N VAL A 97 14.06 -14.43 -13.53
CA VAL A 97 13.50 -14.82 -12.23
C VAL A 97 12.00 -14.67 -12.28
N LYS A 98 11.33 -15.81 -12.45
CA LYS A 98 9.87 -15.88 -12.43
C LYS A 98 9.36 -16.67 -11.23
N ARG A 99 10.25 -17.36 -10.51
CA ARG A 99 9.88 -18.29 -9.44
C ARG A 99 10.75 -18.05 -8.21
N ALA A 100 10.16 -18.23 -7.03
CA ALA A 100 10.86 -18.12 -5.74
C ALA A 100 12.11 -19.03 -5.65
N GLN A 101 12.17 -20.12 -6.41
CA GLN A 101 13.35 -21.00 -6.48
C GLN A 101 14.59 -20.30 -7.07
N ASP A 102 14.39 -19.33 -7.96
CA ASP A 102 15.49 -18.58 -8.55
C ASP A 102 16.17 -17.63 -7.56
N LEU A 103 15.51 -17.32 -6.43
CA LEU A 103 16.10 -16.49 -5.37
C LEU A 103 17.34 -17.12 -4.71
N ARG A 104 17.49 -18.46 -4.82
CA ARG A 104 18.69 -19.16 -4.36
C ARG A 104 19.92 -18.92 -5.22
N LYS A 105 19.71 -18.43 -6.44
CA LYS A 105 20.76 -18.11 -7.42
C LYS A 105 21.37 -16.73 -7.19
N LEU A 106 20.79 -15.91 -6.32
CA LEU A 106 21.35 -14.61 -5.94
C LEU A 106 22.65 -14.82 -5.16
N GLN A 107 23.60 -13.90 -5.33
CA GLN A 107 24.88 -13.89 -4.61
C GLN A 107 24.66 -14.03 -3.09
N LYS A 108 23.71 -13.25 -2.54
CA LYS A 108 23.15 -13.43 -1.21
C LYS A 108 21.72 -13.99 -1.34
N PRO A 109 21.50 -15.29 -1.13
CA PRO A 109 20.21 -15.94 -1.35
C PRO A 109 19.08 -15.39 -0.48
N VAL A 110 17.84 -15.54 -0.97
CA VAL A 110 16.63 -15.31 -0.16
C VAL A 110 15.87 -16.63 -0.01
N HIS A 111 15.58 -16.99 1.24
CA HIS A 111 14.85 -18.19 1.62
C HIS A 111 13.53 -17.80 2.25
N PHE A 112 12.41 -18.15 1.62
CA PHE A 112 11.13 -18.05 2.31
C PHE A 112 10.84 -19.35 3.08
N ILE A 113 10.59 -19.22 4.37
CA ILE A 113 10.47 -20.34 5.31
C ILE A 113 9.08 -20.32 5.95
N HIS A 114 8.36 -21.43 5.80
CA HIS A 114 7.10 -21.61 6.52
C HIS A 114 7.40 -21.98 7.97
N GLN A 115 6.86 -21.23 8.92
CA GLN A 115 7.06 -21.44 10.35
C GLN A 115 5.73 -21.38 11.09
N SER A 116 5.60 -22.18 12.15
CA SER A 116 4.49 -22.01 13.10
C SER A 116 4.63 -20.67 13.83
N PRO A 117 3.55 -20.08 14.37
CA PRO A 117 3.66 -18.85 15.16
C PRO A 117 4.65 -18.96 16.33
N ARG A 118 4.77 -20.15 16.94
CA ARG A 118 5.73 -20.40 18.03
C ARG A 118 7.18 -20.31 17.53
N ASP A 119 7.49 -20.97 16.41
CA ASP A 119 8.85 -20.98 15.85
C ASP A 119 9.22 -19.62 15.28
N LEU A 120 8.24 -18.92 14.69
CA LEU A 120 8.40 -17.55 14.20
C LEU A 120 8.71 -16.59 15.35
N ALA A 121 8.02 -16.70 16.49
CA ALA A 121 8.32 -15.91 17.68
C ALA A 121 9.76 -16.14 18.17
N ALA A 122 10.20 -17.40 18.23
CA ALA A 122 11.59 -17.72 18.61
C ALA A 122 12.60 -17.15 17.61
N THR A 123 12.30 -17.28 16.30
CA THR A 123 13.16 -16.80 15.20
C THR A 123 13.33 -15.28 15.23
N ILE A 124 12.24 -14.52 15.40
CA ILE A 124 12.28 -13.06 15.50
C ILE A 124 12.94 -12.62 16.82
N GLY A 125 12.59 -13.27 17.92
CA GLY A 125 13.11 -12.95 19.26
C GLY A 125 14.62 -13.16 19.39
N ALA A 126 15.20 -14.09 18.63
CA ALA A 126 16.64 -14.30 18.57
C ALA A 126 17.39 -13.16 17.88
N VAL A 127 16.71 -12.31 17.11
CA VAL A 127 17.30 -11.17 16.39
C VAL A 127 16.99 -9.88 17.12
N ASN A 128 15.72 -9.60 17.39
CA ASN A 128 15.29 -8.31 17.90
C ASN A 128 14.05 -8.42 18.79
N LYS A 129 14.20 -7.99 20.05
CA LYS A 129 13.12 -7.99 21.04
C LYS A 129 11.95 -7.06 20.66
N ARG A 130 12.22 -5.90 20.07
CA ARG A 130 11.17 -4.95 19.65
C ARG A 130 10.33 -5.51 18.50
N SER A 131 10.98 -6.15 17.53
CA SER A 131 10.27 -6.88 16.46
C SER A 131 9.44 -8.06 16.99
N LEU A 132 9.90 -8.73 18.05
CA LEU A 132 9.12 -9.75 18.74
C LEU A 132 7.87 -9.16 19.40
N ASP A 133 7.94 -7.95 19.96
CA ASP A 133 6.78 -7.29 20.56
C ASP A 133 5.73 -6.91 19.51
N LEU A 134 6.15 -6.45 18.32
CA LEU A 134 5.26 -6.28 17.16
C LEU A 134 4.58 -7.61 16.79
N PHE A 135 5.36 -8.68 16.62
CA PHE A 135 4.84 -10.02 16.32
C PHE A 135 3.81 -10.46 17.35
N LYS A 136 4.13 -10.34 18.66
CA LYS A 136 3.23 -10.75 19.75
C LYS A 136 1.92 -9.98 19.73
N ARG A 137 1.96 -8.67 19.49
CA ARG A 137 0.78 -7.82 19.40
C ARG A 137 -0.15 -8.27 18.27
N ILE A 138 0.40 -8.49 17.09
CA ILE A 138 -0.35 -8.97 15.92
C ILE A 138 -0.88 -10.39 16.16
N ASN A 139 -0.01 -11.32 16.56
CA ASN A 139 -0.38 -12.73 16.75
C ASN A 139 -1.45 -12.89 17.85
N SER A 140 -1.38 -12.12 18.94
CA SER A 140 -2.40 -12.11 19.98
C SER A 140 -3.79 -11.78 19.41
N LYS A 141 -3.88 -10.85 18.47
CA LYS A 141 -5.16 -10.41 17.88
C LYS A 141 -5.64 -11.38 16.80
N ILE A 142 -4.73 -11.99 16.04
CA ILE A 142 -5.07 -13.10 15.14
C ILE A 142 -5.68 -14.26 15.92
N THR A 143 -5.08 -14.66 17.04
CA THR A 143 -5.52 -15.79 17.86
C THR A 143 -6.81 -15.51 18.62
N THR A 144 -6.92 -14.34 19.27
CA THR A 144 -8.07 -14.04 20.13
C THR A 144 -9.25 -13.47 19.36
N ARG A 145 -9.01 -12.75 18.26
CA ARG A 145 -10.03 -11.92 17.58
C ARG A 145 -10.73 -10.90 18.48
N ARG A 146 -10.18 -10.62 19.67
CA ARG A 146 -10.77 -9.77 20.71
C ARG A 146 -10.33 -8.32 20.60
N GLY A 147 -11.24 -7.37 20.90
CA GLY A 147 -10.99 -5.93 20.88
C GLY A 147 -10.47 -5.42 19.54
N ILE A 148 -11.08 -5.86 18.44
CA ILE A 148 -10.77 -5.41 17.07
C ILE A 148 -11.92 -4.55 16.52
N LEU A 149 -13.15 -4.84 16.95
CA LEU A 149 -14.33 -4.09 16.55
C LEU A 149 -14.60 -2.92 17.51
N PRO A 150 -15.01 -1.74 17.01
CA PRO A 150 -15.30 -0.59 17.86
C PRO A 150 -16.61 -0.79 18.66
N LEU A 151 -16.52 -0.74 20.00
CA LEU A 151 -17.66 -0.87 20.93
C LEU A 151 -18.81 0.07 20.59
N GLN A 152 -18.49 1.30 20.21
CA GLN A 152 -19.43 2.39 19.97
C GLN A 152 -20.36 2.13 18.78
N LEU A 153 -19.97 1.19 17.91
CA LEU A 153 -20.74 0.79 16.73
C LEU A 153 -21.31 -0.63 16.86
N ARG A 154 -21.29 -1.23 18.06
CA ARG A 154 -21.75 -2.61 18.28
C ARG A 154 -23.16 -2.85 17.74
N ASP A 155 -24.09 -1.93 17.95
CA ASP A 155 -25.47 -1.98 17.48
C ASP A 155 -25.61 -1.99 15.94
N ILE A 156 -24.66 -1.37 15.25
CA ILE A 156 -24.58 -1.37 13.78
C ILE A 156 -23.87 -2.62 13.28
N LEU A 157 -22.80 -3.02 13.95
CA LEU A 157 -21.92 -4.11 13.53
C LEU A 157 -22.55 -5.48 13.75
N LEU A 158 -23.24 -5.71 14.87
CA LEU A 158 -23.83 -7.02 15.19
C LEU A 158 -24.71 -7.56 14.05
N PRO A 159 -25.65 -6.78 13.46
CA PRO A 159 -26.48 -7.30 12.38
C PRO A 159 -25.73 -7.49 11.05
N GLU A 160 -24.69 -6.67 10.79
CA GLU A 160 -23.85 -6.81 9.58
C GLU A 160 -22.95 -8.05 9.63
N LEU A 161 -22.63 -8.54 10.82
CA LEU A 161 -21.87 -9.78 11.03
C LEU A 161 -22.74 -11.04 10.87
N GLY A 162 -24.07 -10.91 10.88
CA GLY A 162 -25.04 -11.97 10.61
C GLY A 162 -25.40 -12.87 11.81
N TYR A 163 -26.61 -13.47 11.76
CA TYR A 163 -27.20 -14.41 12.72
C TYR A 163 -26.52 -15.81 12.74
N GLY A 164 -25.20 -15.87 12.52
CA GLY A 164 -24.41 -17.13 12.56
C GLY A 164 -23.67 -17.35 13.88
N LEU A 165 -23.83 -16.43 14.83
CA LEU A 165 -23.40 -16.55 16.22
C LEU A 165 -24.68 -16.94 16.96
N GLU A 166 -24.93 -18.25 17.09
CA GLU A 166 -26.14 -18.75 17.77
C GLU A 166 -26.21 -18.16 19.19
N GLU A 167 -27.42 -18.05 19.76
CA GLU A 167 -27.74 -17.41 21.05
C GLU A 167 -26.92 -17.88 22.29
N ASN A 168 -25.98 -18.82 22.12
CA ASN A 168 -25.01 -19.24 23.12
C ASN A 168 -23.63 -18.54 22.98
N ASP A 169 -23.37 -17.80 21.90
CA ASP A 169 -22.06 -17.20 21.58
C ASP A 169 -21.99 -15.68 21.87
N ASP A 170 -23.02 -15.10 22.49
CA ASP A 170 -23.05 -13.68 22.86
C ASP A 170 -21.86 -13.26 23.74
N GLU A 171 -21.32 -14.18 24.54
CA GLU A 171 -20.09 -13.97 25.32
C GLU A 171 -18.88 -13.74 24.40
N ASP A 172 -18.70 -14.56 23.37
CA ASP A 172 -17.55 -14.48 22.46
C ASP A 172 -17.57 -13.18 21.65
N VAL A 173 -18.75 -12.75 21.21
CA VAL A 173 -18.93 -11.50 20.48
C VAL A 173 -18.71 -10.29 21.38
N SER A 174 -19.24 -10.30 22.60
CA SER A 174 -19.01 -9.23 23.59
C SER A 174 -17.51 -9.02 23.85
N HIS A 175 -16.72 -10.09 23.87
CA HIS A 175 -15.27 -10.02 23.99
C HIS A 175 -14.56 -9.45 22.75
N MET A 176 -15.16 -9.53 21.56
CA MET A 176 -14.62 -8.92 20.32
C MET A 176 -14.56 -7.40 20.37
N PHE A 177 -15.39 -6.79 21.21
CA PHE A 177 -15.50 -5.35 21.32
C PHE A 177 -14.58 -4.76 22.41
N SER A 178 -13.95 -5.54 23.30
CA SER A 178 -13.26 -4.99 24.50
C SER A 178 -12.23 -3.86 24.26
N ASP A 179 -12.32 -2.84 25.14
CA ASP A 179 -11.58 -1.58 25.36
C ASP A 179 -12.12 -0.28 24.67
N ARG A 180 -12.42 0.73 25.52
CA ARG A 180 -13.29 1.94 25.38
C ARG A 180 -14.81 1.71 25.40
N ALA A 181 -15.40 1.57 26.58
CA ALA A 181 -16.85 1.37 26.77
C ALA A 181 -17.62 2.63 27.20
N GLN A 182 -18.87 2.76 26.70
CA GLN A 182 -20.11 2.99 27.46
C GLN A 182 -21.28 2.32 26.69
N PRO A 183 -22.39 1.88 27.35
CA PRO A 183 -23.39 0.96 26.78
C PRO A 183 -24.68 1.67 26.34
N ILE A 184 -25.32 1.22 25.23
CA ILE A 184 -26.76 1.44 24.94
C ILE A 184 -27.33 0.23 24.16
N THR A 185 -28.61 -0.05 24.44
CA THR A 185 -29.46 -1.19 24.06
C THR A 185 -30.03 -1.19 22.62
N ASP A 186 -30.63 -2.33 22.32
CA ASP A 186 -31.02 -3.04 21.09
C ASP A 186 -32.10 -2.44 20.14
N ASP A 187 -32.03 -2.84 18.85
CA ASP A 187 -33.11 -3.42 18.00
C ASP A 187 -32.80 -3.36 16.47
N GLY A 188 -33.00 -4.48 15.76
CA GLY A 188 -33.89 -4.48 14.59
C GLY A 188 -33.32 -4.38 13.18
N SER A 189 -32.87 -5.52 12.65
CA SER A 189 -32.27 -5.83 11.34
C SER A 189 -32.88 -5.17 10.07
N HIS A 190 -32.10 -5.16 8.97
CA HIS A 190 -32.45 -4.89 7.53
C HIS A 190 -32.12 -3.53 6.89
N ASN A 191 -31.05 -2.82 7.29
CA ASN A 191 -30.78 -1.53 6.64
C ASN A 191 -29.36 -0.95 6.79
N GLY A 192 -28.26 -1.72 6.61
CA GLY A 192 -26.89 -1.28 6.94
C GLY A 192 -26.50 0.15 6.53
N GLY A 193 -26.69 0.51 5.25
CA GLY A 193 -26.43 1.86 4.77
C GLY A 193 -27.39 2.93 5.31
N GLN A 194 -28.62 2.57 5.65
CA GLN A 194 -29.60 3.48 6.26
C GLN A 194 -29.35 3.64 7.77
N ARG A 195 -28.98 2.56 8.47
CA ARG A 195 -28.55 2.53 9.87
C ARG A 195 -27.35 3.43 10.09
N LEU A 196 -26.37 3.40 9.18
CA LEU A 196 -25.24 4.32 9.22
C LEU A 196 -25.69 5.78 9.12
N LYS A 197 -26.58 6.10 8.16
CA LYS A 197 -27.14 7.45 7.99
C LYS A 197 -27.96 7.89 9.20
N ASP A 198 -28.74 6.99 9.78
CA ASP A 198 -29.57 7.27 10.95
C ASP A 198 -28.72 7.45 12.20
N ARG A 199 -27.63 6.68 12.36
CA ARG A 199 -26.66 6.92 13.44
C ARG A 199 -25.96 8.27 13.29
N ARG A 200 -25.49 8.63 12.08
CA ARG A 200 -24.92 9.97 11.82
C ARG A 200 -25.90 11.07 12.20
N ARG A 201 -27.18 10.95 11.83
CA ARG A 201 -28.23 11.90 12.21
C ARG A 201 -28.43 11.95 13.72
N HIS A 202 -28.47 10.80 14.39
CA HIS A 202 -28.62 10.72 15.84
C HIS A 202 -27.49 11.45 16.56
N ILE A 203 -26.24 11.26 16.14
CA ILE A 203 -25.07 11.95 16.71
C ILE A 203 -25.18 13.46 16.52
N LEU A 204 -25.54 13.92 15.30
CA LEU A 204 -25.74 15.36 15.04
C LEU A 204 -26.83 15.95 15.93
N VAL A 205 -27.96 15.25 16.07
CA VAL A 205 -29.09 15.70 16.90
C VAL A 205 -28.71 15.71 18.39
N ALA A 206 -27.99 14.70 18.86
CA ALA A 206 -27.50 14.63 20.24
C ALA A 206 -26.52 15.77 20.54
N ALA A 207 -25.54 16.02 19.67
CA ALA A 207 -24.57 17.11 19.79
C ALA A 207 -25.24 18.49 19.75
N TYR A 208 -26.30 18.67 18.95
CA TYR A 208 -27.05 19.93 18.89
C TYR A 208 -27.92 20.17 20.14
N ASN A 209 -28.55 19.12 20.67
CA ASN A 209 -29.50 19.23 21.78
C ASN A 209 -28.85 19.20 23.17
N GLN A 210 -27.67 18.59 23.32
CA GLN A 210 -26.96 18.48 24.59
C GLN A 210 -25.74 19.42 24.59
N ARG A 211 -25.82 20.52 25.35
CA ARG A 211 -24.73 21.51 25.47
C ARG A 211 -23.47 20.99 26.17
N ASP A 212 -23.50 19.78 26.72
CA ASP A 212 -22.44 19.22 27.57
C ASP A 212 -21.75 17.96 27.00
N VAL A 213 -22.04 17.54 25.76
CA VAL A 213 -21.27 16.45 25.13
C VAL A 213 -19.94 17.01 24.63
N PRO A 214 -18.79 16.45 25.06
CA PRO A 214 -17.48 16.93 24.59
C PRO A 214 -17.35 16.79 23.06
N GLU A 215 -16.87 17.84 22.40
CA GLU A 215 -16.66 17.87 20.95
C GLU A 215 -15.80 16.68 20.46
N ASP A 216 -14.74 16.35 21.21
CA ASP A 216 -13.86 15.21 20.91
C ASP A 216 -14.59 13.87 20.85
N GLN A 217 -15.63 13.69 21.68
CA GLN A 217 -16.43 12.46 21.67
C GLN A 217 -17.29 12.36 20.42
N VAL A 218 -17.85 13.48 19.97
CA VAL A 218 -18.66 13.57 18.75
C VAL A 218 -17.79 13.31 17.53
N LEU A 219 -16.62 13.97 17.44
CA LEU A 219 -15.66 13.77 16.35
C LEU A 219 -15.19 12.31 16.28
N HIS A 220 -14.83 11.71 17.42
CA HIS A 220 -14.43 10.31 17.47
C HIS A 220 -15.51 9.36 16.94
N GLN A 221 -16.79 9.61 17.24
CA GLN A 221 -17.87 8.78 16.70
C GLN A 221 -18.05 8.97 15.18
N PHE A 222 -17.84 10.18 14.64
CA PHE A 222 -17.82 10.39 13.20
C PHE A 222 -16.67 9.65 12.53
N ASP A 223 -15.46 9.69 13.10
CA ASP A 223 -14.31 8.96 12.58
C ASP A 223 -14.58 7.45 12.50
N LEU A 224 -15.20 6.88 13.54
CA LEU A 224 -15.58 5.46 13.55
C LEU A 224 -16.62 5.13 12.48
N LEU A 225 -17.58 6.02 12.22
CA LEU A 225 -18.58 5.82 11.17
C LEU A 225 -17.99 5.95 9.76
N ASP A 226 -17.07 6.90 9.55
CA ASP A 226 -16.32 7.06 8.31
C ASP A 226 -15.43 5.83 8.02
N GLU A 227 -14.80 5.28 9.06
CA GLU A 227 -14.05 4.03 9.01
C GLU A 227 -14.96 2.86 8.60
N LEU A 228 -16.08 2.66 9.28
CA LEU A 228 -17.03 1.58 8.97
C LEU A 228 -17.55 1.69 7.53
N GLU A 229 -17.93 2.89 7.09
CA GLU A 229 -18.39 3.13 5.72
C GLU A 229 -17.35 2.74 4.69
N THR A 230 -16.09 3.12 4.95
CA THR A 230 -14.96 2.78 4.08
C THR A 230 -14.73 1.27 4.02
N LEU A 231 -14.77 0.58 5.16
CA LEU A 231 -14.59 -0.87 5.24
C LEU A 231 -15.72 -1.63 4.52
N LEU A 232 -16.97 -1.20 4.69
CA LEU A 232 -18.12 -1.78 3.98
C LEU A 232 -18.03 -1.60 2.46
N ASP A 233 -17.60 -0.43 1.99
CA ASP A 233 -17.36 -0.20 0.56
C ASP A 233 -16.24 -1.11 0.03
N ILE A 234 -15.14 -1.29 0.77
CA ILE A 234 -14.07 -2.22 0.38
C ILE A 234 -14.57 -3.67 0.32
N VAL A 235 -15.35 -4.12 1.31
CA VAL A 235 -15.93 -5.47 1.34
C VAL A 235 -16.89 -5.67 0.16
N THR A 236 -17.74 -4.69 -0.12
CA THR A 236 -18.68 -4.73 -1.24
C THR A 236 -17.93 -4.85 -2.57
N ARG A 237 -16.92 -4.01 -2.81
CA ARG A 237 -16.09 -4.07 -4.00
C ARG A 237 -15.30 -5.37 -4.12
N THR A 238 -14.82 -5.91 -3.01
CA THR A 238 -14.13 -7.21 -2.99
C THR A 238 -15.06 -8.30 -3.52
N LYS A 239 -16.31 -8.37 -3.03
CA LYS A 239 -17.32 -9.32 -3.51
C LYS A 239 -17.63 -9.14 -5.00
N GLU A 240 -17.78 -7.90 -5.46
CA GLU A 240 -17.98 -7.58 -6.88
C GLU A 240 -16.79 -8.03 -7.75
N PHE A 241 -15.56 -7.83 -7.28
CA PHE A 241 -14.33 -8.15 -8.02
C PHE A 241 -14.03 -9.65 -8.02
N LYS A 242 -14.53 -10.40 -7.04
CA LYS A 242 -14.55 -11.87 -7.07
C LYS A 242 -15.55 -12.40 -8.10
N ALA A 243 -16.71 -11.74 -8.23
CA ALA A 243 -17.72 -12.12 -9.22
C ALA A 243 -17.32 -11.77 -10.66
N VAL A 244 -16.58 -10.66 -10.85
CA VAL A 244 -16.13 -10.18 -12.16
C VAL A 244 -14.63 -9.97 -12.14
N LEU A 245 -13.89 -10.73 -12.97
CA LEU A 245 -12.44 -10.59 -13.09
C LEU A 245 -12.03 -9.14 -13.39
N ARG A 246 -11.28 -8.54 -12.46
CA ARG A 246 -10.68 -7.20 -12.58
C ARG A 246 -9.16 -7.28 -12.67
N SER A 247 -8.57 -6.23 -13.24
CA SER A 247 -7.12 -6.10 -13.32
C SER A 247 -6.49 -5.87 -11.94
N GLU A 248 -5.23 -6.28 -11.77
CA GLU A 248 -4.43 -6.02 -10.57
C GLU A 248 -4.40 -4.53 -10.20
N ALA A 249 -4.30 -3.65 -11.20
CA ALA A 249 -4.38 -2.20 -10.99
C ALA A 249 -5.70 -1.74 -10.37
N ALA A 250 -6.83 -2.32 -10.80
CA ALA A 250 -8.14 -1.99 -10.24
C ALA A 250 -8.27 -2.49 -8.79
N TRP A 251 -7.77 -3.70 -8.48
CA TRP A 251 -7.70 -4.20 -7.10
C TRP A 251 -6.85 -3.28 -6.22
N ASN A 252 -5.70 -2.83 -6.73
CA ASN A 252 -4.81 -1.92 -6.03
C ASN A 252 -5.47 -0.57 -5.74
N GLU A 253 -6.13 0.03 -6.72
CA GLU A 253 -6.81 1.31 -6.56
C GLU A 253 -8.02 1.25 -5.60
N HIS A 254 -8.85 0.21 -5.72
CA HIS A 254 -10.15 0.18 -5.05
C HIS A 254 -10.20 -0.60 -3.74
N ILE A 255 -9.22 -1.47 -3.48
CA ILE A 255 -9.22 -2.38 -2.33
C ILE A 255 -7.91 -2.23 -1.56
N HIS A 256 -6.78 -2.64 -2.14
CA HIS A 256 -5.51 -2.75 -1.39
C HIS A 256 -4.97 -1.39 -0.94
N GLY A 257 -4.92 -0.41 -1.84
CA GLY A 257 -4.47 0.95 -1.50
C GLY A 257 -5.37 1.62 -0.47
N ARG A 258 -6.68 1.35 -0.52
CA ARG A 258 -7.65 1.94 0.42
C ARG A 258 -7.55 1.37 1.82
N VAL A 259 -7.38 0.05 1.98
CA VAL A 259 -7.18 -0.54 3.30
C VAL A 259 -5.85 -0.11 3.91
N LEU A 260 -4.79 0.02 3.10
CA LEU A 260 -3.51 0.59 3.53
C LEU A 260 -3.66 2.04 3.99
N ALA A 261 -4.32 2.90 3.20
CA ALA A 261 -4.54 4.30 3.56
C ALA A 261 -5.35 4.44 4.86
N LEU A 262 -6.42 3.67 5.02
CA LEU A 262 -7.25 3.68 6.22
C LEU A 262 -6.47 3.22 7.46
N ALA A 263 -5.65 2.18 7.34
CA ALA A 263 -4.86 1.67 8.46
C ALA A 263 -3.73 2.61 8.89
N LEU A 264 -3.26 3.48 8.00
CA LEU A 264 -2.16 4.42 8.25
C LEU A 264 -2.61 5.83 8.62
N ALA A 265 -3.92 6.11 8.58
CA ALA A 265 -4.47 7.44 8.85
C ALA A 265 -4.06 8.02 10.23
N GLU A 266 -3.81 7.16 11.22
CA GLU A 266 -3.38 7.55 12.57
C GLU A 266 -1.88 7.91 12.66
N TYR A 267 -1.10 7.66 11.59
CA TYR A 267 0.35 7.85 11.55
C TYR A 267 0.72 8.88 10.47
N PRO A 268 0.68 10.19 10.75
CA PRO A 268 0.89 11.24 9.75
C PRO A 268 2.29 11.21 9.10
N GLU A 269 3.27 10.60 9.75
CA GLU A 269 4.63 10.41 9.22
C GLU A 269 4.84 9.08 8.49
N VAL A 270 3.79 8.29 8.28
CA VAL A 270 3.85 7.01 7.58
C VAL A 270 2.84 6.98 6.44
N ARG A 271 3.31 6.72 5.22
CA ARG A 271 2.42 6.62 4.05
C ARG A 271 2.65 5.34 3.27
N ALA A 272 1.58 4.81 2.69
CA ALA A 272 1.66 3.76 1.68
C ALA A 272 1.87 4.40 0.30
N GLU A 273 3.05 4.21 -0.29
CA GLU A 273 3.37 4.72 -1.61
C GLU A 273 3.10 3.64 -2.67
N ASN A 274 2.42 4.01 -3.76
CA ASN A 274 2.29 3.14 -4.93
C ASN A 274 3.62 3.15 -5.70
N VAL A 275 4.31 2.02 -5.70
CA VAL A 275 5.64 1.87 -6.31
C VAL A 275 5.62 0.92 -7.51
N THR A 276 4.44 0.68 -8.11
CA THR A 276 4.25 -0.20 -9.29
C THR A 276 5.13 0.16 -10.50
N ARG A 277 5.60 1.42 -10.55
CA ARG A 277 6.49 1.97 -11.58
C ARG A 277 7.92 2.20 -11.10
N ALA A 278 8.20 2.00 -9.82
CA ALA A 278 9.55 2.08 -9.29
C ALA A 278 10.38 0.90 -9.80
N ASN A 279 11.64 1.16 -10.12
CA ASN A 279 12.61 0.15 -10.50
C ASN A 279 13.81 0.21 -9.57
N ILE A 280 14.50 -0.91 -9.40
CA ILE A 280 15.82 -0.92 -8.76
C ILE A 280 16.80 -0.16 -9.66
N ALA A 281 17.50 0.81 -9.09
CA ALA A 281 18.52 1.55 -9.84
C ALA A 281 19.66 0.59 -10.24
N LYS A 282 20.21 0.75 -11.45
CA LYS A 282 21.23 -0.15 -12.01
C LYS A 282 22.35 -0.55 -11.04
N PRO A 283 22.93 0.36 -10.23
CA PRO A 283 24.01 0.01 -9.31
C PRO A 283 23.60 -0.96 -8.18
N PHE A 284 22.30 -1.04 -7.88
CA PHE A 284 21.77 -1.90 -6.81
C PHE A 284 21.12 -3.17 -7.34
N GLN A 285 21.16 -3.43 -8.66
CA GLN A 285 20.59 -4.65 -9.20
C GLN A 285 21.31 -5.85 -8.59
N PRO A 286 20.57 -6.89 -8.17
CA PRO A 286 21.19 -8.01 -7.51
C PRO A 286 22.07 -8.77 -8.51
N LEU A 287 23.16 -9.33 -8.01
CA LEU A 287 24.05 -10.18 -8.80
C LEU A 287 23.66 -11.64 -8.63
N ALA A 288 23.76 -12.41 -9.72
CA ALA A 288 23.73 -13.85 -9.63
C ALA A 288 25.02 -14.37 -8.97
N ARG A 289 24.96 -15.57 -8.40
CA ARG A 289 26.14 -16.30 -7.93
C ARG A 289 27.15 -16.45 -9.07
N PRO A 290 28.44 -16.13 -8.86
CA PRO A 290 29.46 -16.21 -9.90
C PRO A 290 29.55 -17.60 -10.55
N GLU A 291 29.26 -18.65 -9.80
CA GLU A 291 29.36 -20.04 -10.26
C GLU A 291 28.27 -20.45 -11.27
N LEU A 292 27.23 -19.63 -11.45
CA LEU A 292 26.09 -19.96 -12.30
C LEU A 292 26.20 -19.40 -13.72
N ASP A 293 27.19 -18.54 -14.01
CA ASP A 293 27.46 -17.95 -15.34
C ASP A 293 26.20 -17.36 -16.03
N LEU A 294 25.27 -16.84 -15.21
CA LEU A 294 24.01 -16.26 -15.67
C LEU A 294 24.20 -14.76 -15.93
N GLU A 295 24.52 -14.38 -17.17
CA GLU A 295 24.48 -12.97 -17.65
C GLU A 295 23.03 -12.45 -17.83
N VAL A 296 22.07 -12.84 -17.00
CA VAL A 296 20.67 -12.47 -17.23
C VAL A 296 20.21 -11.37 -16.28
N PRO A 297 19.81 -10.19 -16.79
CA PRO A 297 19.29 -9.10 -15.96
C PRO A 297 18.05 -9.56 -15.20
N LEU A 298 18.12 -9.55 -13.88
CA LEU A 298 17.00 -9.86 -12.99
C LEU A 298 15.87 -8.85 -13.22
N SER A 299 14.61 -9.25 -12.98
CA SER A 299 13.45 -8.38 -13.17
C SER A 299 13.68 -7.02 -12.51
N THR A 300 13.43 -5.93 -13.24
CA THR A 300 13.52 -4.56 -12.70
C THR A 300 12.18 -4.05 -12.17
N LYS A 301 11.07 -4.70 -12.55
CA LYS A 301 9.72 -4.45 -12.00
C LYS A 301 9.54 -5.31 -10.77
N MET A 302 9.18 -4.71 -9.66
CA MET A 302 9.49 -5.31 -8.38
C MET A 302 8.27 -5.42 -7.47
N ILE A 303 7.76 -4.34 -6.90
CA ILE A 303 6.64 -4.42 -5.96
C ILE A 303 5.54 -3.39 -6.21
N ASP A 304 4.37 -3.58 -5.59
CA ASP A 304 3.21 -2.70 -5.78
C ASP A 304 3.14 -1.54 -4.78
N TYR A 305 3.39 -1.80 -3.49
CA TYR A 305 3.42 -0.76 -2.46
C TYR A 305 4.63 -0.87 -1.54
N ALA A 306 5.05 0.27 -1.00
CA ALA A 306 6.00 0.35 0.11
C ALA A 306 5.46 1.33 1.16
N LEU A 307 5.63 0.99 2.44
CA LEU A 307 5.40 1.95 3.51
C LEU A 307 6.65 2.79 3.71
N LEU A 308 6.46 4.10 3.61
CA LEU A 308 7.52 5.09 3.70
C LEU A 308 7.39 5.87 5.00
N LEU A 309 8.52 6.12 5.63
CA LEU A 309 8.65 7.08 6.70
C LEU A 309 8.91 8.46 6.09
N ASP A 310 8.00 9.40 6.35
CA ASP A 310 8.04 10.78 5.89
C ASP A 310 7.91 11.73 7.09
N PRO A 311 8.98 11.87 7.90
CA PRO A 311 8.92 12.66 9.12
C PRO A 311 8.77 14.14 8.76
N VAL A 312 7.95 14.85 9.54
CA VAL A 312 7.74 16.30 9.40
C VAL A 312 8.61 17.14 10.33
N ASP A 313 9.40 16.49 11.19
CA ASP A 313 10.31 17.11 12.14
C ASP A 313 11.77 17.19 11.63
N GLU A 314 12.70 17.52 12.52
CA GLU A 314 14.14 17.67 12.22
C GLU A 314 14.75 16.42 11.55
N LEU A 315 14.21 15.22 11.79
CA LEU A 315 14.68 14.01 11.12
C LEU A 315 14.59 14.12 9.59
N SER A 316 13.60 14.83 9.07
CA SER A 316 13.43 15.08 7.63
C SER A 316 14.67 15.77 7.03
N GLY A 317 15.21 16.76 7.75
CA GLY A 317 16.44 17.46 7.35
C GLY A 317 17.64 16.53 7.41
N HIS A 318 17.78 15.78 8.50
CA HIS A 318 18.89 14.83 8.67
C HIS A 318 18.91 13.73 7.59
N ILE A 319 17.75 13.22 7.18
CA ILE A 319 17.65 12.25 6.08
C ILE A 319 18.10 12.90 4.76
N ARG A 320 17.64 14.11 4.44
CA ARG A 320 18.04 14.82 3.21
C ARG A 320 19.56 15.05 3.19
N ASP A 321 20.12 15.54 4.29
CA ASP A 321 21.56 15.80 4.40
C ASP A 321 22.37 14.52 4.29
N PHE A 322 21.91 13.44 4.94
CA PHE A 322 22.51 12.11 4.82
C PHE A 322 22.51 11.64 3.36
N VAL A 323 21.34 11.66 2.70
CA VAL A 323 21.18 11.22 1.31
C VAL A 323 22.03 12.06 0.35
N ALA A 324 22.16 13.37 0.59
CA ALA A 324 22.98 14.26 -0.24
C ALA A 324 24.48 13.91 -0.20
N ARG A 325 24.96 13.27 0.87
CA ARG A 325 26.35 12.81 1.01
C ARG A 325 26.61 11.43 0.40
N LEU A 326 25.57 10.67 0.06
CA LEU A 326 25.72 9.35 -0.55
C LEU A 326 26.16 9.49 -2.01
N GLN A 327 27.01 8.58 -2.48
CA GLN A 327 27.43 8.53 -3.88
C GLN A 327 26.23 8.45 -4.82
N LEU A 328 25.23 7.65 -4.43
CA LEU A 328 23.92 7.60 -5.06
C LEU A 328 22.93 8.26 -4.09
N GLN A 329 22.39 9.40 -4.48
CA GLN A 329 21.54 10.26 -3.66
C GLN A 329 20.11 9.70 -3.52
N THR A 330 20.01 8.51 -2.96
CA THR A 330 18.77 7.84 -2.58
C THR A 330 18.99 7.03 -1.30
N PHE A 331 18.05 7.09 -0.36
CA PHE A 331 18.06 6.26 0.84
C PHE A 331 17.78 4.80 0.47
N ASN A 332 16.82 4.57 -0.41
CA ASN A 332 16.44 3.24 -0.87
C ASN A 332 17.25 2.83 -2.11
N GLN A 333 16.98 1.65 -2.65
CA GLN A 333 17.63 1.10 -3.84
C GLN A 333 17.01 1.58 -5.18
N SER A 334 16.24 2.67 -5.17
CA SER A 334 15.51 3.19 -6.33
C SER A 334 15.76 4.67 -6.55
N ASN A 335 15.74 5.09 -7.83
CA ASN A 335 15.75 6.50 -8.22
C ASN A 335 14.35 7.11 -8.37
N TYR A 336 13.29 6.32 -8.11
CA TYR A 336 11.94 6.84 -8.06
C TYR A 336 11.87 7.91 -6.96
N GLU A 337 11.41 9.12 -7.34
CA GLU A 337 11.57 10.31 -6.51
C GLU A 337 11.01 10.15 -5.08
N PRO A 338 9.79 9.63 -4.86
CA PRO A 338 9.28 9.38 -3.51
C PRO A 338 10.16 8.47 -2.64
N LEU A 339 10.96 7.58 -3.25
CA LEU A 339 11.86 6.66 -2.55
C LEU A 339 13.27 7.24 -2.33
N ARG A 340 13.56 8.47 -2.80
CA ARG A 340 14.91 9.03 -2.62
C ARG A 340 15.20 9.47 -1.20
N THR A 341 14.23 10.15 -0.57
CA THR A 341 14.43 10.76 0.76
C THR A 341 13.41 10.28 1.79
N ALA A 342 12.53 9.36 1.44
CA ALA A 342 11.61 8.72 2.39
C ALA A 342 12.04 7.26 2.60
N PRO A 343 12.67 6.91 3.74
CA PRO A 343 13.06 5.55 4.07
C PRO A 343 11.88 4.58 3.99
N SER A 344 12.05 3.46 3.28
CA SER A 344 11.02 2.42 3.18
C SER A 344 11.30 1.28 4.15
N GLY A 345 10.27 0.80 4.87
CA GLY A 345 10.43 -0.19 5.94
C GLY A 345 9.46 -1.36 5.93
N VAL A 346 8.40 -1.31 5.11
CA VAL A 346 7.49 -2.43 4.85
C VAL A 346 7.22 -2.52 3.36
N PHE A 347 7.25 -3.73 2.80
CA PHE A 347 7.07 -3.97 1.36
C PHE A 347 5.83 -4.81 1.11
N VAL A 348 5.04 -4.45 0.11
CA VAL A 348 3.79 -5.13 -0.23
C VAL A 348 3.81 -5.54 -1.69
N GLU A 349 3.57 -6.82 -1.91
CA GLU A 349 3.30 -7.35 -3.23
C GLU A 349 1.85 -7.81 -3.32
N THR A 350 1.19 -7.45 -4.41
CA THR A 350 -0.21 -7.80 -4.66
C THR A 350 -0.33 -8.72 -5.86
N LYS A 351 -1.28 -9.64 -5.80
CA LYS A 351 -1.72 -10.47 -6.92
C LYS A 351 -3.22 -10.64 -6.88
N VAL A 352 -3.83 -10.79 -8.05
CA VAL A 352 -5.27 -11.11 -8.16
C VAL A 352 -5.55 -12.61 -8.14
N GLU A 353 -4.54 -13.44 -8.37
CA GLU A 353 -4.67 -14.89 -8.48
C GLU A 353 -3.62 -15.61 -7.65
N THR A 354 -4.04 -16.60 -6.87
CA THR A 354 -3.15 -17.45 -6.04
C THR A 354 -2.10 -18.19 -6.86
N LYS A 355 -2.37 -18.47 -8.13
CA LYS A 355 -1.39 -19.09 -9.05
C LYS A 355 -0.13 -18.23 -9.24
N ARG A 356 -0.23 -16.92 -9.02
CA ARG A 356 0.89 -15.97 -9.13
C ARG A 356 1.62 -15.73 -7.82
N TYR A 357 1.24 -16.44 -6.76
CA TYR A 357 1.91 -16.36 -5.46
C TYR A 357 3.42 -16.67 -5.52
N PRO A 358 3.92 -17.65 -6.32
CA PRO A 358 5.37 -17.84 -6.48
C PRO A 358 6.08 -16.68 -7.18
N GLU A 359 5.40 -15.97 -8.07
CA GLU A 359 5.89 -14.76 -8.73
C GLU A 359 5.97 -13.62 -7.71
N ALA A 360 4.94 -13.46 -6.87
CA ALA A 360 4.91 -12.47 -5.81
C ALA A 360 6.10 -12.61 -4.84
N ARG A 361 6.38 -13.84 -4.37
CA ARG A 361 7.55 -14.11 -3.51
C ARG A 361 8.88 -13.81 -4.21
N ALA A 362 8.99 -14.13 -5.50
CA ALA A 362 10.19 -13.86 -6.27
C ALA A 362 10.43 -12.34 -6.37
N GLN A 363 9.40 -11.59 -6.75
CA GLN A 363 9.40 -10.14 -6.84
C GLN A 363 9.76 -9.47 -5.50
N LEU A 364 9.07 -9.84 -4.43
CA LEU A 364 9.33 -9.34 -3.08
C LEU A 364 10.74 -9.69 -2.60
N GLY A 365 11.21 -10.92 -2.86
CA GLY A 365 12.53 -11.39 -2.46
C GLY A 365 13.67 -10.62 -3.13
N ILE A 366 13.57 -10.34 -4.44
CA ILE A 366 14.58 -9.53 -5.13
C ILE A 366 14.58 -8.10 -4.56
N TRP A 367 13.42 -7.52 -4.25
CA TRP A 367 13.33 -6.15 -3.75
C TRP A 367 13.96 -6.06 -2.37
N LEU A 368 13.65 -7.02 -1.52
CA LEU A 368 14.20 -7.14 -0.19
C LEU A 368 15.72 -7.32 -0.19
N ALA A 369 16.24 -8.22 -1.04
CA ALA A 369 17.69 -8.46 -1.13
C ALA A 369 18.45 -7.20 -1.52
N THR A 370 17.91 -6.42 -2.46
CA THR A 370 18.51 -5.16 -2.91
C THR A 370 18.33 -4.03 -1.91
N TRP A 371 17.22 -4.00 -1.18
CA TRP A 371 17.01 -3.08 -0.07
C TRP A 371 18.03 -3.33 1.05
N PHE A 372 18.19 -4.58 1.49
CA PHE A 372 19.21 -4.93 2.49
C PHE A 372 20.62 -4.61 2.01
N GLY A 373 20.93 -4.94 0.74
CA GLY A 373 22.20 -4.56 0.12
C GLY A 373 22.45 -3.06 0.20
N ARG A 374 21.43 -2.24 -0.11
CA ARG A 374 21.53 -0.78 -0.02
C ARG A 374 21.78 -0.29 1.40
N VAL A 375 20.93 -0.71 2.35
CA VAL A 375 21.04 -0.19 3.73
C VAL A 375 22.26 -0.73 4.47
N SER A 376 22.90 -1.79 3.95
CA SER A 376 24.18 -2.28 4.47
C SER A 376 25.34 -1.32 4.29
N GLU A 377 25.22 -0.34 3.38
CA GLU A 377 26.19 0.75 3.22
C GLU A 377 26.10 1.80 4.34
N PHE A 378 25.08 1.73 5.20
CA PHE A 378 24.84 2.72 6.25
C PHE A 378 25.53 2.32 7.56
N HIS A 379 25.74 3.28 8.46
CA HIS A 379 26.42 3.08 9.75
C HIS A 379 25.71 2.07 10.69
N SER A 380 24.52 1.59 10.34
CA SER A 380 23.68 0.70 11.15
C SER A 380 23.43 -0.62 10.42
N THR A 381 24.06 -1.70 10.86
CA THR A 381 23.61 -3.06 10.55
C THR A 381 23.79 -3.98 11.74
N SER A 382 22.69 -4.57 12.21
CA SER A 382 22.72 -5.97 12.64
C SER A 382 21.32 -6.56 12.89
N ASP A 383 20.36 -5.79 13.42
CA ASP A 383 19.19 -6.45 14.05
C ASP A 383 17.81 -5.97 13.56
N LEU A 384 17.69 -5.29 12.41
CA LEU A 384 16.35 -4.92 11.91
C LEU A 384 15.65 -6.14 11.29
N VAL A 385 14.49 -6.51 11.84
CA VAL A 385 13.57 -7.46 11.22
C VAL A 385 12.52 -6.67 10.45
N VAL A 386 12.43 -6.90 9.14
CA VAL A 386 11.61 -6.11 8.21
C VAL A 386 10.29 -6.84 7.92
N PRO A 387 9.13 -6.27 8.26
CA PRO A 387 7.84 -6.82 7.86
C PRO A 387 7.65 -6.75 6.34
N VAL A 388 7.13 -7.82 5.73
CA VAL A 388 6.75 -7.83 4.31
C VAL A 388 5.39 -8.50 4.13
N LEU A 389 4.61 -7.98 3.19
CA LEU A 389 3.22 -8.34 2.98
C LEU A 389 3.01 -8.95 1.59
N ILE A 390 2.19 -9.98 1.53
CA ILE A 390 1.68 -10.52 0.27
C ILE A 390 0.15 -10.49 0.34
N ALA A 391 -0.47 -9.72 -0.54
CA ALA A 391 -1.91 -9.70 -0.73
C ALA A 391 -2.27 -10.51 -1.99
N THR A 392 -3.11 -11.52 -1.83
CA THR A 392 -3.63 -12.31 -2.96
C THR A 392 -5.15 -12.21 -2.97
N ALA A 393 -5.68 -11.47 -3.95
CA ALA A 393 -7.06 -11.04 -4.00
C ALA A 393 -7.48 -10.46 -2.64
N GLU A 394 -8.46 -11.05 -1.96
CA GLU A 394 -8.93 -10.59 -0.66
C GLU A 394 -7.99 -10.92 0.50
N ALA A 395 -7.07 -11.88 0.37
CA ALA A 395 -6.35 -12.48 1.49
C ALA A 395 -4.98 -11.83 1.71
N TRP A 396 -4.62 -11.61 2.98
CA TRP A 396 -3.38 -10.92 3.35
C TRP A 396 -2.51 -11.75 4.29
N GLU A 397 -1.24 -11.85 3.93
CA GLU A 397 -0.23 -12.54 4.72
C GLU A 397 0.92 -11.61 5.11
N LEU A 398 1.36 -11.74 6.35
CA LEU A 398 2.53 -11.07 6.89
C LEU A 398 3.69 -12.05 7.07
N TRP A 399 4.86 -11.61 6.63
CA TRP A 399 6.13 -12.29 6.74
C TRP A 399 7.16 -11.36 7.39
N PHE A 400 8.23 -11.93 7.92
CA PHE A 400 9.32 -11.19 8.56
C PHE A 400 10.64 -11.56 7.90
N ALA A 401 11.30 -10.55 7.34
CA ALA A 401 12.58 -10.66 6.67
C ALA A 401 13.73 -10.37 7.64
N ILE A 402 14.74 -11.24 7.62
CA ILE A 402 15.88 -11.25 8.54
C ILE A 402 17.17 -11.39 7.73
N ASP A 403 18.14 -10.53 8.01
CA ASP A 403 19.51 -10.68 7.51
C ASP A 403 20.29 -11.71 8.35
N ARG A 404 20.73 -12.80 7.71
CA ARG A 404 21.56 -13.86 8.29
C ARG A 404 23.04 -13.74 7.91
N ARG A 405 23.49 -12.56 7.52
CA ARG A 405 24.81 -12.20 6.98
C ARG A 405 25.08 -12.78 5.59
N ASP A 406 24.97 -14.09 5.41
CA ASP A 406 25.30 -14.79 4.16
C ASP A 406 24.07 -15.07 3.28
N TYR A 407 22.88 -14.94 3.86
CA TYR A 407 21.60 -15.10 3.19
C TYR A 407 20.52 -14.29 3.91
N PHE A 408 19.32 -14.24 3.34
CA PHE A 408 18.14 -13.64 3.95
C PHE A 408 17.08 -14.71 4.20
N ASP A 409 16.53 -14.72 5.40
CA ASP A 409 15.33 -15.49 5.72
C ASP A 409 14.10 -14.61 5.62
N VAL A 410 13.01 -15.12 5.04
CA VAL A 410 11.68 -14.51 5.04
C VAL A 410 10.74 -15.50 5.68
N CYS A 411 10.49 -15.32 6.97
CA CYS A 411 9.78 -16.28 7.81
C CYS A 411 8.30 -15.88 7.99
N GLY A 412 7.40 -16.84 7.87
CA GLY A 412 5.95 -16.61 7.89
C GLY A 412 5.20 -17.85 7.41
N PRO A 413 4.02 -17.71 6.78
CA PRO A 413 3.14 -16.53 6.84
C PRO A 413 2.37 -16.50 8.16
N LEU A 414 2.03 -15.28 8.62
CA LEU A 414 0.86 -15.05 9.45
C LEU A 414 -0.29 -14.59 8.56
N VAL A 415 -1.46 -15.23 8.66
CA VAL A 415 -2.67 -14.74 8.00
C VAL A 415 -3.24 -13.59 8.84
N ILE A 416 -3.15 -12.36 8.32
CA ILE A 416 -3.46 -11.14 9.09
C ILE A 416 -4.87 -10.60 8.82
N GLY A 417 -5.68 -11.30 8.05
CA GLY A 417 -7.06 -10.92 7.75
C GLY A 417 -7.36 -10.97 6.25
N SER A 418 -8.52 -10.45 5.89
CA SER A 418 -9.04 -10.48 4.53
C SER A 418 -10.01 -9.32 4.30
N THR A 419 -10.22 -8.92 3.04
CA THR A 419 -11.23 -7.94 2.65
C THR A 419 -12.58 -8.56 2.26
N ASP A 420 -12.79 -9.88 2.47
CA ASP A 420 -14.01 -10.59 2.04
C ASP A 420 -15.24 -10.31 2.93
N ASP A 421 -14.98 -10.04 4.21
CA ASP A 421 -15.99 -9.82 5.23
C ASP A 421 -15.56 -8.75 6.24
N LEU A 422 -16.53 -8.24 6.98
CA LEU A 422 -16.33 -7.10 7.88
C LEU A 422 -15.42 -7.43 9.07
N GLN A 423 -15.56 -8.62 9.66
CA GLN A 423 -14.72 -9.04 10.79
C GLN A 423 -13.25 -9.20 10.37
N SER A 424 -13.03 -9.86 9.23
CA SER A 424 -11.70 -10.09 8.69
C SER A 424 -11.00 -8.80 8.27
N ILE A 425 -11.73 -7.81 7.73
CA ILE A 425 -11.12 -6.55 7.29
C ILE A 425 -10.80 -5.64 8.48
N TYR A 426 -11.57 -5.70 9.56
CA TYR A 426 -11.21 -5.04 10.82
C TYR A 426 -9.92 -5.63 11.42
N LEU A 427 -9.74 -6.96 11.40
CA LEU A 427 -8.46 -7.57 11.81
C LEU A 427 -7.32 -7.10 10.90
N LEU A 428 -7.55 -7.07 9.59
CA LEU A 428 -6.55 -6.63 8.62
C LEU A 428 -6.13 -5.17 8.89
N ARG A 429 -7.09 -4.26 9.03
CA ARG A 429 -6.83 -2.86 9.37
C ARG A 429 -6.02 -2.75 10.66
N TYR A 430 -6.41 -3.48 11.71
CA TYR A 430 -5.68 -3.49 12.98
C TYR A 430 -4.21 -3.94 12.80
N CYS A 431 -3.97 -5.04 12.07
CA CYS A 431 -2.63 -5.55 11.85
C CYS A 431 -1.78 -4.56 11.03
N LEU A 432 -2.36 -3.94 10.00
CA LEU A 432 -1.70 -2.91 9.19
C LEU A 432 -1.41 -1.64 10.02
N SER A 433 -2.32 -1.23 10.91
CA SER A 433 -2.08 -0.11 11.86
C SER A 433 -0.93 -0.44 12.80
N CYS A 434 -0.80 -1.69 13.27
CA CYS A 434 0.37 -2.11 14.06
C CYS A 434 1.69 -1.94 13.28
N LEU A 435 1.69 -2.18 11.96
CA LEU A 435 2.86 -1.93 11.11
C LEU A 435 3.12 -0.42 10.94
N GLY A 436 2.08 0.41 10.83
CA GLY A 436 2.22 1.87 10.88
C GLY A 436 2.82 2.38 12.20
N GLY A 437 2.38 1.80 13.32
CA GLY A 437 2.96 2.06 14.64
C GLY A 437 4.43 1.65 14.73
N TRP A 438 4.80 0.50 14.18
CA TRP A 438 6.20 0.07 14.10
C TRP A 438 7.04 1.00 13.20
N MET A 439 6.48 1.45 12.07
CA MET A 439 7.13 2.40 11.16
C MET A 439 7.45 3.74 11.86
N SER A 440 6.49 4.28 12.60
CA SER A 440 6.61 5.55 13.36
C SER A 440 7.48 5.45 14.63
N THR A 441 7.76 4.24 15.11
CA THR A 441 8.53 4.05 16.36
C THR A 441 9.86 3.34 16.13
N ASP A 442 9.85 2.02 16.00
CA ASP A 442 11.05 1.19 15.93
C ASP A 442 11.84 1.44 14.64
N PHE A 443 11.16 1.47 13.49
CA PHE A 443 11.81 1.76 12.22
C PHE A 443 12.32 3.20 12.19
N ARG A 444 11.52 4.16 12.67
CA ARG A 444 11.92 5.56 12.84
C ARG A 444 13.18 5.71 13.70
N CYS A 445 13.27 4.94 14.79
CA CYS A 445 14.46 4.89 15.65
C CYS A 445 15.66 4.29 14.91
N TRP A 446 15.46 3.25 14.10
CA TRP A 446 16.51 2.68 13.28
C TRP A 446 17.03 3.68 12.22
N VAL A 447 16.13 4.41 11.56
CA VAL A 447 16.49 5.47 10.59
C VAL A 447 17.33 6.56 11.25
N LYS A 448 16.97 7.01 12.46
CA LYS A 448 17.77 7.96 13.27
C LYS A 448 19.22 7.50 13.42
N VAL A 449 19.43 6.23 13.77
CA VAL A 449 20.76 5.63 13.88
C VAL A 449 21.49 5.64 12.53
N CYS A 450 20.81 5.29 11.42
CA CYS A 450 21.42 5.31 10.08
C CYS A 450 21.94 6.69 9.70
N VAL A 451 21.19 7.76 10.03
CA VAL A 451 21.53 9.14 9.65
C VAL A 451 22.40 9.87 10.68
N GLY A 452 22.71 9.23 11.81
CA GLY A 452 23.63 9.72 12.83
C GLY A 452 23.02 10.70 13.84
N THR A 453 21.76 10.48 14.24
CA THR A 453 20.99 11.38 15.12
C THR A 453 20.38 10.69 16.32
#